data_AF-A0A0L8FK89-F1
#
_entry.id   AF-A0A0L8FK89-F1
#
_cell.length_a   1.000
_cell.length_b   1.000
_cell.length_c   1.000
_cell.angle_alpha   90.00
_cell.angle_beta   90.00
_cell.angle_gamma   90.00
#
_symmetry.space_group_name_H-M   'P 1'
#
loop_
_entity.id
_entity.type
_entity.pdbx_description
1 polymer ?
#
loop_
_entity_poly.entity_id
_entity_poly.type
_entity_poly.pdbx_seq_one_letter_code
_entity_poly.pdbx_strand_id
1 'polypeptide(L)'
;MTYVRHFGRPDLFITFTCNPKWQEIQAELFDGQKPNDRHDLIARVFQLKLHKLMDFIKFGQVFGCVQCHMFTVEWQKRGLPHAHILI
;
A
#
# COMPACT_ATOMS: atom_id res chain seq x y z
N MET A 1 -3.02 20.99 -7.05
CA MET A 1 -2.00 20.13 -6.41
C MET A 1 -1.13 20.97 -5.48
N THR A 2 -1.39 20.90 -4.18
CA THR A 2 -0.69 21.69 -3.15
C THR A 2 0.71 21.13 -2.86
N TYR A 3 0.94 19.83 -3.04
CA TYR A 3 2.20 19.17 -2.69
C TYR A 3 3.42 19.75 -3.41
N VAL A 4 3.44 19.68 -4.74
CA VAL A 4 4.59 20.15 -5.52
C VAL A 4 4.82 21.65 -5.37
N ARG A 5 3.73 22.41 -5.21
CA ARG A 5 3.79 23.85 -5.01
C ARG A 5 4.41 24.25 -3.68
N HIS A 6 4.17 23.49 -2.61
CA HIS A 6 4.62 23.83 -1.26
C HIS A 6 5.90 23.10 -0.83
N PHE A 7 6.13 21.89 -1.33
CA PHE A 7 7.23 21.01 -0.91
C PHE A 7 8.18 20.63 -2.06
N GLY A 8 7.91 21.05 -3.29
CA GLY A 8 8.72 20.69 -4.45
C GLY A 8 8.41 19.30 -4.99
N ARG A 9 9.25 18.84 -5.93
CA ARG A 9 9.11 17.50 -6.51
C ARG A 9 9.35 16.43 -5.43
N PRO A 10 8.64 15.30 -5.47
CA PRO A 10 8.94 14.17 -4.60
C PRO A 10 10.33 13.61 -4.89
N ASP A 11 10.97 13.12 -3.84
CA ASP A 11 12.26 12.45 -3.91
C ASP A 11 12.07 10.98 -4.29
N LEU A 12 10.99 10.36 -3.82
CA LEU A 12 10.65 8.97 -4.11
C LEU A 12 9.26 8.85 -4.72
N PHE A 13 9.17 8.01 -5.75
CA PHE A 13 7.90 7.49 -6.25
C PHE A 13 7.87 5.98 -6.03
N ILE A 14 7.05 5.54 -5.09
CA ILE A 14 7.00 4.14 -4.64
C ILE A 14 5.67 3.53 -5.08
N THR A 15 5.78 2.35 -5.65
CA THR A 15 4.65 1.54 -6.07
C THR A 15 4.50 0.35 -5.13
N PHE A 16 3.33 0.21 -4.49
CA PHE A 16 3.04 -0.89 -3.58
C PHE A 16 1.86 -1.73 -4.10
N THR A 17 2.13 -2.98 -4.46
CA THR A 17 1.14 -3.87 -5.08
C THR A 17 0.73 -4.98 -4.13
N CYS A 18 -0.57 -5.24 -4.01
CA CYS A 18 -1.07 -6.37 -3.26
C CYS A 18 -0.59 -7.70 -3.87
N ASN A 19 -0.14 -8.63 -3.01
CA ASN A 19 0.13 -10.00 -3.40
C ASN A 19 -0.91 -10.94 -2.75
N PRO A 20 -1.81 -11.57 -3.52
CA PRO A 20 -2.83 -12.46 -2.97
C PRO A 20 -2.24 -13.71 -2.32
N LYS A 21 -0.97 -14.04 -2.60
CA LYS A 21 -0.24 -15.16 -1.97
C LYS A 21 0.36 -14.83 -0.60
N TRP A 22 0.10 -13.64 -0.06
CA TRP A 22 0.50 -13.34 1.31
C TRP A 22 -0.11 -14.33 2.30
N GLN A 23 0.69 -14.80 3.26
CA GLN A 23 0.29 -15.83 4.20
C GLN A 23 -0.95 -15.41 5.00
N GLU A 24 -1.08 -14.14 5.37
CA GLU A 24 -2.24 -13.62 6.10
C GLU A 24 -3.54 -13.70 5.29
N ILE A 25 -3.45 -13.71 3.94
CA ILE A 25 -4.61 -13.94 3.08
C ILE A 25 -4.84 -15.46 3.00
N GLN A 26 -3.82 -16.23 2.66
CA GLN A 26 -3.96 -17.68 2.44
C GLN A 26 -4.46 -18.43 3.68
N ALA A 27 -4.03 -18.01 4.87
CA ALA A 27 -4.42 -18.64 6.13
C ALA A 27 -5.89 -18.43 6.53
N GLU A 28 -6.53 -17.38 5.98
CA GLU A 28 -7.91 -16.99 6.32
C GLU A 28 -8.92 -17.35 5.22
N LEU A 29 -8.47 -18.09 4.20
CA LEU A 29 -9.35 -18.66 3.18
C LEU A 29 -9.98 -19.96 3.68
N PHE A 30 -11.28 -20.12 3.43
CA PHE A 30 -11.93 -21.41 3.62
C PHE A 30 -11.60 -22.38 2.48
N ASP A 31 -11.78 -23.68 2.72
CA ASP A 31 -11.53 -24.71 1.71
C ASP A 31 -12.28 -24.42 0.41
N GLY A 32 -11.53 -24.41 -0.70
CA GLY A 32 -12.06 -24.10 -2.03
C GLY A 32 -12.21 -22.60 -2.36
N GLN A 33 -12.05 -21.69 -1.39
CA GLN A 33 -12.04 -20.25 -1.67
C GLN A 33 -10.73 -19.81 -2.34
N LYS A 34 -10.85 -18.86 -3.26
CA LYS A 34 -9.74 -18.12 -3.84
C LYS A 34 -9.64 -16.75 -3.18
N PRO A 35 -8.46 -16.11 -3.19
CA PRO A 35 -8.32 -14.72 -2.74
C PRO A 35 -9.34 -13.76 -3.37
N ASN A 36 -9.63 -13.92 -4.67
CA ASN A 36 -10.61 -13.09 -5.38
C ASN A 36 -12.05 -13.27 -4.86
N ASP A 37 -12.35 -14.32 -4.11
CA ASP A 37 -13.67 -14.50 -3.49
C ASP A 37 -13.79 -13.71 -2.17
N ARG A 38 -12.66 -13.22 -1.63
CA ARG A 38 -12.55 -12.52 -0.33
C ARG A 38 -11.86 -11.16 -0.48
N HIS A 39 -12.50 -10.25 -1.23
CA HIS A 39 -12.00 -8.88 -1.43
C HIS A 39 -11.84 -8.10 -0.11
N ASP A 40 -12.67 -8.40 0.90
CA ASP A 40 -12.58 -7.85 2.26
C ASP A 40 -11.23 -8.18 2.91
N LEU A 41 -10.82 -9.44 2.81
CA LEU A 41 -9.56 -9.94 3.36
C LEU A 41 -8.36 -9.32 2.63
N ILE A 42 -8.42 -9.27 1.30
CA ILE A 42 -7.40 -8.61 0.47
C ILE A 42 -7.24 -7.15 0.89
N ALA A 43 -8.33 -6.38 0.94
CA ALA A 43 -8.30 -4.96 1.29
C ALA A 43 -7.72 -4.74 2.69
N ARG A 44 -8.13 -5.55 3.66
CA ARG A 44 -7.68 -5.45 5.05
C ARG A 44 -6.18 -5.74 5.19
N VAL A 45 -5.70 -6.84 4.61
CA VAL A 45 -4.28 -7.21 4.67
C VAL A 45 -3.43 -6.18 3.92
N PHE A 46 -3.89 -5.72 2.75
CA PHE A 46 -3.21 -4.67 2.00
C PHE A 46 -3.09 -3.38 2.80
N GLN A 47 -4.18 -2.91 3.42
CA GLN A 47 -4.17 -1.69 4.23
C GLN A 47 -3.19 -1.81 5.42
N LEU A 48 -3.20 -2.94 6.12
CA LEU A 48 -2.29 -3.19 7.25
C LEU A 48 -0.81 -3.15 6.80
N LYS A 49 -0.49 -3.79 5.67
CA LYS A 49 0.89 -3.77 5.14
C LYS A 49 1.29 -2.41 4.60
N LEU A 50 0.37 -1.68 3.96
CA LEU A 50 0.61 -0.32 3.49
C LEU A 50 0.88 0.63 4.66
N HIS A 51 0.09 0.56 5.73
CA HIS A 51 0.34 1.33 6.95
C HIS A 51 1.70 0.99 7.56
N LYS A 52 2.03 -0.30 7.69
CA LYS A 52 3.34 -0.72 8.20
C LYS A 52 4.51 -0.18 7.36
N LEU A 53 4.37 -0.17 6.02
CA LEU A 53 5.36 0.43 5.12
C LEU A 53 5.47 1.94 5.36
N MET A 54 4.35 2.65 5.47
CA MET A 54 4.35 4.10 5.70
C MET A 54 4.95 4.46 7.06
N ASP A 55 4.69 3.68 8.11
CA ASP A 55 5.28 3.88 9.43
C ASP A 55 6.78 3.63 9.41
N PHE A 56 7.22 2.59 8.70
CA PHE A 56 8.64 2.31 8.50
C PHE A 56 9.36 3.45 7.76
N ILE A 57 8.73 4.02 6.72
CA ILE A 57 9.29 5.15 5.98
C ILE A 57 9.35 6.43 6.84
N LYS A 58 8.25 6.80 7.50
CA LYS A 58 8.14 8.07 8.22
C LYS A 58 8.87 8.07 9.56
N PHE A 59 8.63 7.04 10.37
CA PHE A 59 9.10 6.97 11.75
C PHE A 59 10.39 6.17 11.87
N GLY A 60 10.57 5.15 11.01
CA GLY A 60 11.85 4.46 10.89
C GLY A 60 12.94 5.31 10.25
N GLN A 61 12.57 6.43 9.61
CA GLN A 61 13.49 7.37 8.95
C GLN A 61 14.49 6.69 8.00
N VAL A 62 14.06 5.61 7.33
CA VAL A 62 14.95 4.79 6.50
C VAL A 62 15.49 5.51 5.27
N PHE A 63 14.82 6.60 4.86
CA PHE A 63 15.28 7.52 3.82
C PHE A 63 15.56 8.93 4.39
N GLY A 64 15.72 9.06 5.70
CA GLY A 64 15.80 10.33 6.41
C GLY A 64 14.44 10.88 6.85
N CYS A 65 14.42 12.14 7.26
CA CYS A 65 13.22 12.80 7.76
C CYS A 65 12.22 13.09 6.62
N VAL A 66 11.00 12.59 6.75
CA VAL A 66 9.93 12.80 5.76
C VAL A 66 9.24 14.13 6.03
N GLN A 67 9.42 15.11 5.14
CA GLN A 67 8.77 16.43 5.26
C GLN A 67 7.31 16.44 4.77
N CYS A 68 7.03 15.71 3.70
CA CYS A 68 5.70 15.54 3.15
C CYS A 68 5.55 14.13 2.61
N HIS A 69 4.32 13.63 2.53
CA HIS A 69 4.02 12.40 1.81
C HIS A 69 2.56 12.44 1.35
N MET A 70 2.27 11.76 0.26
CA MET A 70 0.89 11.44 -0.11
C MET A 70 0.86 10.06 -0.75
N PHE A 71 -0.30 9.43 -0.74
CA PHE A 71 -0.51 8.24 -1.56
C PHE A 71 -1.94 8.15 -2.01
N THR A 72 -2.15 7.47 -3.12
CA THR A 72 -3.46 7.06 -3.61
C THR A 72 -3.52 5.55 -3.64
N VAL A 73 -4.69 4.99 -3.35
CA VAL A 73 -4.96 3.56 -3.50
C VAL A 73 -5.98 3.39 -4.62
N GLU A 74 -5.68 2.53 -5.56
CA GLU A 74 -6.54 2.18 -6.68
C GLU A 74 -6.68 0.66 -6.83
N TRP A 75 -7.78 0.21 -7.44
CA TRP A 75 -7.99 -1.19 -7.74
C TRP A 75 -7.66 -1.46 -9.20
N GLN A 76 -6.68 -2.32 -9.45
CA GLN A 76 -6.29 -2.68 -10.82
C GLN A 76 -7.38 -3.55 -11.48
N LYS A 77 -7.35 -3.68 -12.81
CA LYS A 77 -8.32 -4.48 -13.60
C LYS A 77 -8.53 -5.93 -13.11
N ARG A 78 -7.57 -6.49 -12.37
CA ARG A 78 -7.63 -7.85 -11.79
C ARG A 78 -8.22 -7.90 -10.38
N GLY A 79 -8.73 -6.78 -9.87
CA GLY A 79 -9.38 -6.70 -8.55
C GLY A 79 -8.40 -6.69 -7.39
N LEU A 80 -7.14 -6.29 -7.60
CA LEU A 80 -6.16 -6.17 -6.52
C LEU A 80 -5.86 -4.70 -6.22
N PRO A 81 -5.76 -4.32 -4.95
CA PRO A 81 -5.41 -2.96 -4.57
C PRO A 81 -3.93 -2.69 -4.84
N HIS A 82 -3.66 -1.44 -5.15
CA HIS A 82 -2.36 -0.94 -5.53
C HIS A 82 -2.24 0.49 -5.02
N ALA A 83 -1.06 0.88 -4.54
CA ALA A 83 -0.81 2.23 -4.07
C ALA A 83 0.34 2.87 -4.82
N HIS A 84 0.15 4.14 -5.19
CA HIS A 84 1.20 5.04 -5.64
C HIS A 84 1.49 6.01 -4.50
N ILE A 85 2.73 6.02 -4.05
CA ILE A 85 3.18 6.79 -2.88
C ILE A 85 4.22 7.80 -3.36
N LEU A 86 4.03 9.05 -2.98
CA LEU A 86 5.01 10.13 -3.13
C LEU A 86 5.58 10.45 -1.74
N ILE A 87 6.91 10.47 -1.64
CA ILE A 87 7.68 10.97 -0.50
C ILE A 87 8.49 12.16 -1.01
#